data_AF-A0A946P747-F1
#
_entry.id   AF-A0A946P747-F1
#
_cell.length_a   1.000
_cell.length_b   1.000
_cell.length_c   1.000
_cell.angle_alpha   90.00
_cell.angle_beta   90.00
_cell.angle_gamma   90.00
#
_symmetry.space_group_name_H-M   'P 1'
#
loop_
_entity.id
_entity.type
_entity.pdbx_description
1 polymer ?
#
loop_
_entity_poly.entity_id
_entity_poly.type
_entity_poly.pdbx_seq_one_letter_code
_entity_poly.pdbx_strand_id
1 'polypeptide(L)'
;MDTLPSVLFPTLFLYIGTAFAEQSQPEFGSVGNPVKANGAEGSRAYIDSLDCENGAIPEYKHVGASAFGPFGNKLDKYIMRCESDSIKIFTIYLDPNHTETDTRPVKGFTSWL
;
A
#
# COMPACT_ATOMS: atom_id res chain seq x y z
N MET A 1 58.76 1.74 -46.77
CA MET A 1 57.69 0.91 -46.18
C MET A 1 57.18 1.62 -44.95
N ASP A 2 55.92 1.99 -45.03
CA ASP A 2 55.12 2.78 -44.10
C ASP A 2 54.94 2.12 -42.74
N THR A 3 55.18 2.86 -41.65
CA THR A 3 54.61 2.54 -40.34
C THR A 3 54.38 3.84 -39.55
N LEU A 4 53.16 4.37 -39.61
CA LEU A 4 52.60 5.26 -38.60
C LEU A 4 52.13 4.41 -37.41
N PRO A 5 52.34 4.83 -36.15
CA PRO A 5 51.48 4.39 -35.08
C PRO A 5 50.70 5.56 -34.46
N SER A 6 49.40 5.33 -34.40
CA SER A 6 48.61 5.47 -33.18
C SER A 6 48.28 6.89 -32.74
N VAL A 7 47.21 7.38 -33.35
CA VAL A 7 46.22 8.30 -32.75
C VAL A 7 46.00 8.02 -31.26
N LEU A 8 46.45 8.96 -30.43
CA LEU A 8 46.01 9.15 -29.05
C LEU A 8 44.55 9.58 -29.04
N PHE A 9 43.63 8.62 -28.91
CA PHE A 9 42.25 8.91 -28.53
C PHE A 9 42.19 9.03 -27.00
N PRO A 10 41.79 10.19 -26.44
CA PRO A 10 41.58 10.28 -25.00
C PRO A 10 40.32 9.46 -24.69
N THR A 11 40.51 8.37 -23.95
CA THR A 11 39.43 7.50 -23.50
C THR A 11 38.59 8.27 -22.48
N LEU A 12 37.57 8.98 -22.96
CA LEU A 12 36.52 9.56 -22.14
C LEU A 12 35.72 8.38 -21.55
N PHE A 13 36.09 7.97 -20.34
CA PHE A 13 35.32 7.01 -19.55
C PHE A 13 33.97 7.67 -19.21
N LEU A 14 32.96 7.38 -20.03
CA LEU A 14 31.56 7.67 -19.74
C LEU A 14 31.16 6.86 -18.51
N TYR A 15 31.24 7.49 -17.33
CA TYR A 15 30.62 7.00 -16.12
C TYR A 15 29.10 7.04 -16.31
N ILE A 16 28.52 5.93 -16.75
CA ILE A 16 27.08 5.72 -16.73
C ILE A 16 26.71 5.47 -15.26
N GLY A 17 26.30 6.51 -14.55
CA GLY A 17 25.65 6.35 -13.26
C GLY A 17 24.33 5.60 -13.48
N THR A 18 24.23 4.38 -12.99
CA THR A 18 22.95 3.65 -12.97
C THR A 18 22.00 4.37 -12.02
N ALA A 19 21.03 5.08 -12.58
CA ALA A 19 19.90 5.59 -11.83
C ALA A 19 19.06 4.40 -11.35
N PHE A 20 19.13 4.09 -10.05
CA PHE A 20 18.22 3.15 -9.43
C PHE A 20 16.86 3.83 -9.31
N ALA A 21 15.86 3.31 -10.02
CA ALA A 21 14.48 3.72 -9.83
C ALA A 21 14.01 3.19 -8.46
N GLU A 22 13.61 4.09 -7.57
CA GLU A 22 13.05 3.71 -6.27
C GLU A 22 11.69 3.05 -6.49
N GLN A 23 11.60 1.75 -6.19
CA GLN A 23 10.35 1.01 -6.35
C GLN A 23 9.43 1.34 -5.17
N SER A 24 8.43 2.20 -5.39
CA SER A 24 7.49 2.60 -4.34
C SER A 24 6.72 1.39 -3.83
N GLN A 25 6.83 1.10 -2.53
CA GLN A 25 6.02 0.07 -1.89
C GLN A 25 4.53 0.42 -2.02
N PRO A 26 3.65 -0.57 -2.27
CA PRO A 26 2.22 -0.32 -2.33
C PRO A 26 1.69 0.25 -1.00
N GLU A 27 0.74 1.19 -1.11
CA GLU A 27 0.13 1.86 0.04
C GLU A 27 -0.59 0.87 0.96
N PHE A 28 -0.45 1.03 2.27
CA PHE A 28 -1.09 0.14 3.24
C PHE A 28 -2.62 0.27 3.19
N GLY A 29 -3.32 -0.86 3.18
CA GLY A 29 -4.76 -0.95 2.92
C GLY A 29 -5.13 -1.02 1.44
N SER A 30 -4.16 -1.05 0.52
CA SER A 30 -4.40 -1.29 -0.90
C SER A 30 -4.41 -2.78 -1.26
N VAL A 31 -4.78 -3.12 -2.50
CA VAL A 31 -4.71 -4.51 -3.01
C VAL A 31 -3.29 -5.07 -2.92
N GLY A 32 -2.26 -4.24 -3.17
CA GLY A 32 -0.86 -4.67 -3.16
C GLY A 32 -0.23 -4.76 -1.76
N ASN A 33 -0.89 -4.18 -0.75
CA ASN A 33 -0.45 -4.19 0.64
C ASN A 33 -1.68 -4.12 1.56
N PRO A 34 -2.50 -5.18 1.59
CA PRO A 34 -3.75 -5.19 2.34
C PRO A 34 -3.47 -5.21 3.84
N VAL A 35 -4.47 -4.81 4.62
CA VAL A 35 -4.46 -5.00 6.06
C VAL A 35 -4.57 -6.49 6.35
N LYS A 36 -3.68 -7.04 7.16
CA LYS A 36 -3.78 -8.42 7.62
C LYS A 36 -4.77 -8.50 8.77
N ALA A 37 -5.61 -9.51 8.75
CA ALA A 37 -6.58 -9.76 9.80
C ALA A 37 -6.67 -11.24 10.14
N ASN A 38 -6.90 -11.52 11.43
CA ASN A 38 -7.21 -12.86 11.92
C ASN A 38 -8.69 -13.18 11.73
N GLY A 39 -9.03 -13.69 10.56
CA GLY A 39 -10.39 -14.08 10.20
C GLY A 39 -11.37 -12.90 10.15
N ALA A 40 -12.66 -13.26 10.20
CA ALA A 40 -13.74 -12.28 10.20
C ALA A 40 -13.78 -11.43 11.47
N GLU A 41 -13.38 -11.99 12.62
CA GLU A 41 -13.32 -11.27 13.89
C GLU A 41 -12.23 -10.20 13.87
N GLY A 42 -11.01 -10.56 13.47
CA GLY A 42 -9.92 -9.59 13.30
C GLY A 42 -10.25 -8.50 12.31
N SER A 43 -10.97 -8.84 11.23
CA SER A 43 -11.40 -7.85 10.23
C SER A 43 -12.38 -6.84 10.82
N ARG A 44 -13.38 -7.31 11.59
CA ARG A 44 -14.32 -6.43 12.29
C ARG A 44 -13.61 -5.58 13.34
N ALA A 45 -12.78 -6.19 14.18
CA ALA A 45 -12.02 -5.48 15.20
C ALA A 45 -11.14 -4.37 14.60
N TYR A 46 -10.51 -4.63 13.45
CA TYR A 46 -9.74 -3.61 12.73
C TYR A 46 -10.63 -2.45 12.27
N ILE A 47 -11.71 -2.76 11.55
CA ILE A 47 -12.63 -1.73 11.03
C ILE A 47 -13.24 -0.92 12.16
N ASP A 48 -13.67 -1.60 13.22
CA ASP A 48 -14.27 -0.99 14.40
C ASP A 48 -13.26 -0.16 15.18
N SER A 49 -11.94 -0.34 14.98
CA SER A 49 -10.88 0.46 15.61
C SER A 49 -10.52 1.74 14.87
N LEU A 50 -11.06 1.96 13.67
CA LEU A 50 -10.71 3.12 12.86
C LEU A 50 -11.58 4.32 13.22
N ASP A 51 -10.93 5.46 13.39
CA ASP A 51 -11.55 6.78 13.43
C ASP A 51 -11.14 7.57 12.19
N CYS A 52 -12.02 8.44 11.73
CA CYS A 52 -11.67 9.49 10.79
C CYS A 52 -10.65 10.47 11.44
N GLU A 53 -9.89 11.23 10.64
CA GLU A 53 -8.88 12.17 11.16
C GLU A 53 -9.43 13.21 12.15
N ASN A 54 -10.74 13.48 12.12
CA ASN A 54 -11.45 14.37 13.04
C ASN A 54 -11.99 13.66 14.30
N GLY A 55 -11.69 12.37 14.50
CA GLY A 55 -12.17 11.55 15.61
C GLY A 55 -13.61 11.03 15.48
N ALA A 56 -14.24 11.21 14.32
CA ALA A 56 -15.56 10.64 14.06
C ALA A 56 -15.47 9.17 13.66
N ILE A 57 -16.45 8.37 14.04
CA ILE A 57 -16.55 6.97 13.61
C ILE A 57 -16.92 6.94 12.12
N PRO A 58 -16.14 6.26 11.26
CA PRO A 58 -16.45 6.18 9.84
C PRO A 58 -17.67 5.29 9.59
N GLU A 59 -18.54 5.71 8.68
CA GLU A 59 -19.53 4.81 8.10
C GLU A 59 -18.83 3.85 7.14
N TYR A 60 -19.26 2.59 7.08
CA TYR A 60 -18.66 1.64 6.14
C TYR A 60 -19.63 0.69 5.48
N LYS A 61 -19.22 0.19 4.32
CA LYS A 61 -19.87 -0.89 3.60
C LYS A 61 -18.86 -1.95 3.20
N HIS A 62 -19.11 -3.19 3.62
CA HIS A 62 -18.42 -4.36 3.08
C HIS A 62 -18.96 -4.67 1.69
N VAL A 63 -18.10 -4.60 0.68
CA VAL A 63 -18.44 -4.84 -0.74
C VAL A 63 -18.23 -6.30 -1.14
N GLY A 64 -17.39 -7.03 -0.39
CA GLY A 64 -17.07 -8.44 -0.63
C GLY A 64 -15.73 -8.65 -1.34
N ALA A 65 -15.42 -9.93 -1.57
CA ALA A 65 -14.16 -10.39 -2.15
C ALA A 65 -13.98 -9.94 -3.61
N SER A 66 -13.17 -8.89 -3.82
CA SER A 66 -13.08 -8.20 -5.12
C SER A 66 -11.72 -8.34 -5.83
N ALA A 67 -10.70 -8.85 -5.14
CA ALA A 67 -9.34 -8.98 -5.67
C ALA A 67 -8.58 -10.11 -4.99
N PHE A 68 -7.49 -10.55 -5.61
CA PHE A 68 -6.49 -11.41 -4.98
C PHE A 68 -5.32 -10.54 -4.52
N GLY A 69 -4.89 -10.75 -3.27
CA GLY A 69 -3.78 -10.03 -2.67
C GLY A 69 -2.41 -10.66 -2.96
N PRO A 70 -1.33 -10.05 -2.46
CA PRO A 70 0.04 -10.52 -2.66
C PRO A 70 0.31 -11.91 -2.03
N PHE A 71 -0.54 -12.34 -1.09
CA PHE A 71 -0.45 -13.65 -0.44
C PHE A 71 -1.29 -14.73 -1.17
N GLY A 72 -1.91 -14.41 -2.30
CA GLY A 72 -2.76 -15.33 -3.06
C GLY A 72 -4.17 -15.52 -2.50
N ASN A 73 -4.50 -14.83 -1.41
CA ASN A 73 -5.81 -14.87 -0.77
C ASN A 73 -6.80 -13.89 -1.42
N LYS A 74 -8.09 -14.18 -1.30
CA LYS A 74 -9.14 -13.22 -1.64
C LYS A 74 -9.19 -12.11 -0.60
N LEU A 75 -9.24 -10.87 -1.08
CA LEU A 75 -9.30 -9.67 -0.25
C LEU A 75 -10.73 -9.18 -0.11
N ASP A 76 -11.13 -8.88 1.12
CA ASP A 76 -12.37 -8.20 1.42
C ASP A 76 -12.23 -6.71 1.18
N LYS A 77 -13.12 -6.15 0.34
CA LYS A 77 -13.13 -4.73 0.01
C LYS A 77 -14.13 -3.99 0.89
N TYR A 78 -13.67 -2.91 1.50
CA TYR A 78 -14.50 -1.99 2.28
C TYR A 78 -14.50 -0.61 1.64
N ILE A 79 -15.68 0.02 1.59
CA ILE A 79 -15.82 1.44 1.28
C ILE A 79 -16.13 2.14 2.60
N MET A 80 -15.25 3.04 3.00
CA MET A 80 -15.35 3.83 4.23
C MET A 80 -15.70 5.27 3.88
N ARG A 81 -16.51 5.91 4.71
CA ARG A 81 -16.97 7.28 4.53
C ARG A 81 -16.73 8.07 5.82
N CYS A 82 -15.99 9.15 5.67
CA CYS A 82 -15.75 10.12 6.73
C CYS A 82 -16.43 11.43 6.38
N GLU A 83 -17.32 11.89 7.26
CA GLU A 83 -17.85 13.25 7.22
C GLU A 83 -16.95 14.16 8.05
N SER A 84 -16.38 15.17 7.40
CA SER A 84 -15.76 16.32 8.06
C SER A 84 -16.30 17.60 7.42
N ASP A 85 -15.47 18.62 7.21
CA ASP A 85 -15.82 19.80 6.39
C ASP A 85 -16.22 19.41 4.95
N SER A 86 -15.82 18.22 4.51
CA SER A 86 -16.25 17.60 3.25
C SER A 86 -16.37 16.09 3.40
N ILE A 87 -17.17 15.44 2.55
CA ILE A 87 -17.30 13.98 2.53
C ILE A 87 -16.06 13.38 1.86
N LYS A 88 -15.30 12.57 2.60
CA LYS A 88 -14.20 11.76 2.07
C LYS A 88 -14.63 10.30 1.97
N ILE A 89 -14.36 9.67 0.82
CA ILE A 89 -14.61 8.24 0.59
C ILE A 89 -13.29 7.53 0.40
N PHE A 90 -13.08 6.45 1.14
CA PHE A 90 -11.88 5.63 1.07
C PHE A 90 -12.26 4.21 0.65
N THR A 91 -11.37 3.57 -0.09
CA THR A 91 -11.46 2.13 -0.36
C THR A 91 -10.28 1.46 0.32
N ILE A 92 -10.55 0.47 1.15
CA ILE A 92 -9.53 -0.32 1.82
C ILE A 92 -9.75 -1.81 1.59
N TYR A 93 -8.66 -2.57 1.67
CA TYR A 93 -8.63 -4.00 1.44
C TYR A 93 -8.04 -4.72 2.65
N LEU A 94 -8.76 -5.74 3.13
CA LEU A 94 -8.36 -6.61 4.23
C LEU A 94 -8.14 -8.03 3.68
N ASP A 95 -7.09 -8.70 4.16
CA ASP A 95 -6.87 -10.13 3.97
C ASP A 95 -7.17 -10.84 5.30
N PRO A 96 -8.31 -11.54 5.44
CA PRO A 96 -8.69 -12.23 6.67
C PRO A 96 -7.96 -13.56 6.88
N ASN A 97 -7.03 -13.95 6.01
CA ASN A 97 -6.37 -15.26 6.05
C ASN A 97 -4.98 -15.20 6.72
N HIS A 98 -4.85 -14.42 7.80
CA HIS A 98 -3.61 -14.30 8.59
C HIS A 98 -3.86 -14.73 10.03
N THR A 99 -2.79 -15.00 10.78
CA THR A 99 -2.88 -15.40 12.20
C THR A 99 -3.00 -14.22 13.16
N GLU A 100 -2.63 -13.02 12.70
CA GLU A 100 -2.60 -11.79 13.47
C GLU A 100 -3.34 -10.68 12.71
N THR A 101 -3.80 -9.68 13.46
CA THR A 101 -4.45 -8.49 12.91
C THR A 101 -3.50 -7.30 13.04
N ASP A 102 -3.26 -6.58 11.95
CA ASP A 102 -2.50 -5.32 11.99
C ASP A 102 -3.22 -4.29 12.87
N THR A 103 -2.49 -3.48 13.63
CA THR A 103 -3.09 -2.44 14.50
C THR A 103 -2.92 -1.02 13.97
N ARG A 104 -1.94 -0.81 13.08
CA ARG A 104 -1.68 0.50 12.48
C ARG A 104 -2.88 0.93 11.60
N PRO A 105 -3.28 2.21 11.64
CA PRO A 105 -4.37 2.68 10.79
C PRO A 105 -3.90 2.76 9.33
N VAL A 106 -4.85 2.53 8.41
CA VAL A 106 -4.70 2.92 6.99
C VAL A 106 -4.60 4.44 6.87
N LYS A 107 -4.01 4.92 5.77
CA LYS A 107 -3.87 6.35 5.53
C LYS A 107 -5.24 7.05 5.54
N GLY A 108 -5.31 8.21 6.19
CA GLY A 108 -6.55 8.99 6.32
C GLY A 108 -7.43 8.57 7.50
N PHE A 109 -6.93 7.68 8.36
CA PHE A 109 -7.59 7.26 9.59
C PHE A 109 -6.62 7.33 10.77
N THR A 110 -7.18 7.36 11.97
CA THR A 110 -6.50 7.08 13.23
C THR A 110 -7.03 5.75 13.80
N SER A 111 -6.32 5.15 14.75
CA SER A 111 -6.82 3.99 15.49
C SER A 111 -6.47 4.07 16.97
N TRP A 112 -7.18 3.30 17.79
CA TRP A 112 -6.98 3.21 19.25
C TRP A 112 -6.53 1.82 19.73
N LEU A 113 -6.12 0.95 18.81
CA LEU A 113 -5.51 -0.37 19.08
C LEU A 113 -4.00 -0.27 19.33
#